data_AF-A0AAJ2MCV0-F1
#
_entry.id   AF-A0AAJ2MCV0-F1
#
_cell.length_a   1.000
_cell.length_b   1.000
_cell.length_c   1.000
_cell.angle_alpha   90.00
_cell.angle_beta   90.00
_cell.angle_gamma   90.00
#
_symmetry.space_group_name_H-M   'P 1'
#
loop_
_entity.id
_entity.type
_entity.pdbx_description
1 polymer ?
#
loop_
_entity_poly.entity_id
_entity_poly.type
_entity_poly.pdbx_seq_one_letter_code
_entity_poly.pdbx_strand_id
1 'polypeptide(L)'
;MSPDRPRARRIGVMGGTFDPIHNGHLVAASEVAHRFSLDEVIFVPTGRPWQKIGEATTVSPPEDRYLMTVIATASNPQFSVSRVDIDRDGDTYTVDTLRDLRALLPEAQLYFITGADALESILSWQDWEELFGLARFVGVSRPGYELDATHLAHHLEAMPADTLHLLEIPALAISSTECRTRALQGRPVWYLVPDGVVQYIAKRKLYRAPRASSPGVSAPALPGANRPERLPPEEIPPGELQGDTDGSGRALGEQAVTE
;
A
#
# COMPACT_ATOMS: atom_id res chain seq x y z
N MET A 1 46.81 6.29 16.87
CA MET A 1 45.53 6.62 16.21
C MET A 1 44.71 5.34 16.19
N SER A 2 43.69 5.22 17.03
CA SER A 2 42.78 4.07 16.97
C SER A 2 42.03 4.10 15.64
N PRO A 3 41.77 2.93 15.00
CA PRO A 3 40.97 2.90 13.79
C PRO A 3 39.57 3.42 14.14
N ASP A 4 39.11 4.36 13.34
CA ASP A 4 37.79 5.00 13.44
C ASP A 4 36.72 3.91 13.41
N ARG A 5 36.02 3.72 14.53
CA ARG A 5 34.95 2.71 14.60
C ARG A 5 33.83 3.23 13.69
N PRO A 6 33.38 2.47 12.68
CA PRO A 6 32.37 2.97 11.75
C PRO A 6 31.14 3.42 12.55
N ARG A 7 30.68 4.65 12.28
CA ARG A 7 29.48 5.22 12.91
C ARG A 7 28.31 4.27 12.67
N ALA A 8 27.52 4.00 13.71
CA ALA A 8 26.27 3.26 13.60
C ALA A 8 25.39 3.84 12.47
N ARG A 9 24.88 2.97 11.59
CA ARG A 9 23.98 3.36 10.51
C ARG A 9 22.74 4.03 11.11
N ARG A 10 22.29 5.13 10.52
CA ARG A 10 21.06 5.84 10.90
C ARG A 10 19.99 5.53 9.87
N ILE A 11 18.92 4.90 10.30
CA ILE A 11 17.88 4.38 9.41
C ILE A 11 16.57 5.04 9.76
N GLY A 12 15.97 5.71 8.78
CA GLY A 12 14.60 6.20 8.87
C GLY A 12 13.61 5.05 8.68
N VAL A 13 12.60 4.97 9.52
CA VAL A 13 11.50 4.03 9.40
C VAL A 13 10.23 4.83 9.19
N MET A 14 9.75 4.89 7.94
CA MET A 14 8.49 5.58 7.63
C MET A 14 7.37 4.56 7.57
N GLY A 15 6.69 4.37 8.71
CA GLY A 15 5.51 3.53 8.81
C GLY A 15 4.27 4.25 8.28
N GLY A 16 3.42 3.57 7.52
CA GLY A 16 2.19 4.18 7.03
C GLY A 16 1.30 3.23 6.26
N THR A 17 0.00 3.54 6.17
CA THR A 17 -0.89 2.74 5.33
C THR A 17 -0.54 2.87 3.84
N PHE A 18 -0.13 4.07 3.40
CA PHE A 18 0.22 4.37 2.00
C PHE A 18 -0.91 4.02 1.02
N ASP A 19 -2.09 4.59 1.22
CA ASP A 19 -3.29 4.27 0.46
C ASP A 19 -3.93 5.49 -0.24
N PRO A 20 -3.29 6.05 -1.29
CA PRO A 20 -1.99 5.66 -1.86
C PRO A 20 -0.81 6.41 -1.22
N ILE A 21 0.42 5.94 -1.44
CA ILE A 21 1.60 6.80 -1.24
C ILE A 21 1.51 8.04 -2.16
N HIS A 22 2.06 9.17 -1.71
CA HIS A 22 1.99 10.45 -2.40
C HIS A 22 3.24 11.29 -2.16
N ASN A 23 3.40 12.36 -2.93
CA ASN A 23 4.58 13.23 -2.89
C ASN A 23 4.80 13.86 -1.50
N GLY A 24 3.73 14.09 -0.71
CA GLY A 24 3.87 14.50 0.68
C GLY A 24 4.71 13.54 1.54
N HIS A 25 4.51 12.22 1.42
CA HIS A 25 5.32 11.23 2.13
C HIS A 25 6.78 11.24 1.66
N LEU A 26 7.00 11.32 0.34
CA LEU A 26 8.34 11.30 -0.24
C LEU A 26 9.16 12.53 0.16
N VAL A 27 8.53 13.72 0.16
CA VAL A 27 9.19 14.95 0.62
C VAL A 27 9.49 14.85 2.12
N ALA A 28 8.56 14.38 2.94
CA ALA A 28 8.82 14.18 4.37
C ALA A 28 10.00 13.22 4.62
N ALA A 29 10.03 12.08 3.92
CA ALA A 29 11.14 11.13 4.04
C ALA A 29 12.47 11.75 3.62
N SER A 30 12.49 12.51 2.53
CA SER A 30 13.69 13.19 2.01
C SER A 30 14.21 14.27 2.97
N GLU A 31 13.31 15.07 3.54
CA GLU A 31 13.67 16.13 4.47
C GLU A 31 14.22 15.56 5.78
N VAL A 32 13.56 14.53 6.33
CA VAL A 32 14.02 13.85 7.54
C VAL A 32 15.37 13.16 7.28
N ALA A 33 15.52 12.49 6.14
CA ALA A 33 16.78 11.92 5.69
C ALA A 33 17.92 12.94 5.72
N HIS A 34 17.71 14.11 5.13
CA HIS A 34 18.69 15.18 5.11
C HIS A 34 19.00 15.71 6.52
N ARG A 35 17.95 16.07 7.29
CA ARG A 35 18.07 16.71 8.62
C ARG A 35 18.81 15.86 9.64
N PHE A 36 18.61 14.54 9.62
CA PHE A 36 19.23 13.62 10.57
C PHE A 36 20.44 12.87 10.01
N SER A 37 20.84 13.19 8.77
CA SER A 37 21.91 12.50 8.05
C SER A 37 21.68 10.99 8.06
N LEU A 38 20.46 10.59 7.69
CA LEU A 38 20.09 9.18 7.59
C LEU A 38 20.83 8.56 6.40
N ASP A 39 21.29 7.33 6.59
CA ASP A 39 21.95 6.56 5.55
C ASP A 39 20.93 5.90 4.60
N GLU A 40 19.70 5.68 5.09
CA GLU A 40 18.58 5.06 4.36
C GLU A 40 17.23 5.45 4.99
N VAL A 41 16.16 5.49 4.20
CA VAL A 41 14.78 5.50 4.72
C VAL A 41 14.02 4.29 4.19
N ILE A 42 13.60 3.44 5.13
CA ILE A 42 12.81 2.25 4.88
C ILE A 42 11.33 2.62 5.04
N PHE A 43 10.58 2.53 3.95
CA PHE A 43 9.13 2.64 3.97
C PHE A 43 8.54 1.30 4.41
N VAL A 44 7.62 1.33 5.37
CA VAL A 44 6.97 0.12 5.89
C VAL A 44 5.45 0.25 5.71
N PRO A 45 4.89 -0.27 4.61
CA PRO A 45 3.46 -0.35 4.42
C PRO A 45 2.84 -1.23 5.50
N THR A 46 1.85 -0.72 6.23
CA THR A 46 1.19 -1.52 7.30
C THR A 46 0.47 -2.73 6.71
N GLY A 47 0.43 -3.86 7.41
CA GLY A 47 -0.41 -5.02 7.04
C GLY A 47 -1.90 -4.72 7.23
N ARG A 48 -2.42 -5.03 8.42
CA ARG A 48 -3.76 -4.62 8.87
C ARG A 48 -3.63 -3.50 9.90
N PRO A 49 -3.78 -2.22 9.52
CA PRO A 49 -3.61 -1.11 10.47
C PRO A 49 -4.70 -1.14 11.54
N TRP A 50 -4.32 -1.38 12.81
CA TRP A 50 -5.28 -1.51 13.93
C TRP A 50 -6.15 -0.26 14.09
N GLN A 51 -5.59 0.92 13.83
CA GLN A 51 -6.28 2.21 13.93
C GLN A 51 -7.47 2.36 12.97
N LYS A 52 -7.51 1.55 11.90
CA LYS A 52 -8.56 1.61 10.88
C LYS A 52 -9.57 0.47 10.98
N ILE A 53 -9.48 -0.35 12.03
CA ILE A 53 -10.47 -1.40 12.28
C ILE A 53 -11.82 -0.74 12.56
N GLY A 54 -12.83 -1.06 11.74
CA GLY A 54 -14.19 -0.54 11.89
C GLY A 54 -14.47 0.78 11.13
N GLU A 55 -13.51 1.35 10.41
CA GLU A 55 -13.78 2.48 9.52
C GLU A 55 -14.62 2.04 8.30
N ALA A 56 -15.51 2.93 7.85
CA ALA A 56 -16.32 2.70 6.64
C ALA A 56 -15.49 2.68 5.34
N THR A 57 -14.25 3.18 5.37
CA THR A 57 -13.36 3.22 4.21
C THR A 57 -12.55 1.93 4.14
N THR A 58 -12.80 1.11 3.12
CA THR A 58 -11.98 -0.07 2.86
C THR A 58 -10.58 0.35 2.40
N VAL A 59 -9.56 0.04 3.20
CA VAL A 59 -8.14 0.19 2.83
C VAL A 59 -7.83 -0.75 1.65
N SER A 60 -7.05 -0.29 0.67
CA SER A 60 -6.64 -1.15 -0.45
C SER A 60 -5.87 -2.39 0.01
N PRO A 61 -5.89 -3.49 -0.76
CA PRO A 61 -5.15 -4.71 -0.43
C PRO A 61 -3.67 -4.42 -0.10
N PRO A 62 -3.06 -5.13 0.87
CA PRO A 62 -1.66 -4.89 1.27
C PRO A 62 -0.67 -4.91 0.11
N GLU A 63 -0.81 -5.86 -0.82
CA GLU A 63 0.07 -5.95 -2.00
C GLU A 63 -0.06 -4.74 -2.94
N ASP A 64 -1.26 -4.18 -3.13
CA ASP A 64 -1.43 -2.99 -3.96
C ASP A 64 -0.71 -1.79 -3.34
N ARG A 65 -0.77 -1.64 -2.00
CA ARG A 65 -0.11 -0.56 -1.26
C ARG A 65 1.41 -0.74 -1.24
N TYR A 66 1.89 -1.97 -1.07
CA TYR A 66 3.30 -2.31 -1.18
C TYR A 66 3.85 -1.96 -2.56
N LEU A 67 3.19 -2.41 -3.63
CA LEU A 67 3.64 -2.15 -5.00
C LEU A 67 3.62 -0.67 -5.36
N MET A 68 2.60 0.09 -4.93
CA MET A 68 2.60 1.55 -5.09
C MET A 68 3.79 2.20 -4.37
N THR A 69 4.13 1.71 -3.17
CA THR A 69 5.27 2.21 -2.38
C THR A 69 6.61 1.88 -3.06
N VAL A 70 6.77 0.66 -3.58
CA VAL A 70 7.94 0.26 -4.37
C VAL A 70 8.09 1.13 -5.61
N ILE A 71 7.01 1.33 -6.37
CA ILE A 71 7.02 2.19 -7.56
C ILE A 71 7.41 3.63 -7.21
N ALA A 72 6.90 4.16 -6.10
CA ALA A 72 7.17 5.53 -5.67
C ALA A 72 8.61 5.78 -5.22
N THR A 73 9.28 4.75 -4.73
CA THR A 73 10.62 4.85 -4.11
C THR A 73 11.74 4.34 -5.00
N ALA A 74 11.45 3.56 -6.05
CA ALA A 74 12.43 2.87 -6.89
C ALA A 74 13.53 3.74 -7.52
N SER A 75 13.26 5.03 -7.76
CA SER A 75 14.24 5.95 -8.37
C SER A 75 15.16 6.63 -7.36
N ASN A 76 14.86 6.55 -6.06
CA ASN A 76 15.68 7.17 -5.02
C ASN A 76 16.57 6.10 -4.36
N PRO A 77 17.90 6.17 -4.53
CA PRO A 77 18.82 5.15 -4.01
C PRO A 77 18.89 5.10 -2.47
N GLN A 78 18.39 6.13 -1.78
CA GLN A 78 18.34 6.18 -0.33
C GLN A 78 17.03 5.59 0.24
N PHE A 79 16.06 5.26 -0.61
CA PHE A 79 14.77 4.74 -0.18
C PHE A 79 14.65 3.25 -0.49
N SER A 80 14.09 2.50 0.46
CA SER A 80 13.73 1.10 0.29
C SER A 80 12.34 0.84 0.85
N VAL A 81 11.80 -0.35 0.58
CA VAL A 81 10.48 -0.76 1.07
C VAL A 81 10.60 -2.10 1.76
N SER A 82 10.19 -2.15 3.03
CA SER A 82 10.17 -3.39 3.80
C SER A 82 8.79 -4.03 3.77
N ARG A 83 8.79 -5.36 3.79
CA ARG A 83 7.57 -6.18 3.87
C ARG A 83 7.23 -6.66 5.28
N VAL A 84 8.04 -6.31 6.28
CA VAL A 84 7.92 -6.84 7.66
C VAL A 84 6.49 -6.78 8.22
N ASP A 85 5.73 -5.73 7.90
CA ASP A 85 4.37 -5.58 8.42
C ASP A 85 3.28 -6.24 7.54
N ILE A 86 3.49 -6.38 6.23
CA ILE A 86 2.49 -7.01 5.34
C ILE A 86 2.60 -8.54 5.35
N ASP A 87 3.79 -9.06 5.65
CA ASP A 87 4.06 -10.50 5.75
C ASP A 87 3.77 -11.02 7.18
N ARG A 88 3.51 -10.13 8.16
CA ARG A 88 3.12 -10.49 9.52
C ARG A 88 1.60 -10.69 9.60
N ASP A 89 1.20 -11.83 10.16
CA ASP A 89 -0.21 -12.09 10.46
C ASP A 89 -0.72 -11.19 11.60
N GLY A 90 -2.01 -10.86 11.55
CA GLY A 90 -2.68 -10.08 12.59
C GLY A 90 -2.66 -8.57 12.35
N ASP A 91 -2.95 -7.81 13.41
CA ASP A 91 -3.00 -6.36 13.35
C ASP A 91 -1.60 -5.75 13.52
N THR A 92 -1.32 -4.65 12.83
CA THR A 92 0.03 -4.07 12.74
C THR A 92 0.25 -3.00 13.80
N TYR A 93 1.00 -3.31 14.87
CA TYR A 93 1.43 -2.35 15.88
C TYR A 93 2.85 -1.84 15.61
N THR A 94 3.08 -0.53 15.81
CA THR A 94 4.39 0.10 15.57
C THR A 94 5.51 -0.53 16.41
N VAL A 95 5.21 -0.98 17.63
CA VAL A 95 6.20 -1.63 18.50
C VAL A 95 6.76 -2.89 17.85
N ASP A 96 5.90 -3.70 17.22
CA ASP A 96 6.31 -4.93 16.54
C ASP A 96 7.11 -4.62 15.28
N THR A 97 6.73 -3.59 14.52
CA THR A 97 7.51 -3.10 13.38
C THR A 97 8.94 -2.73 13.81
N LEU A 98 9.08 -2.00 14.92
CA LEU A 98 10.39 -1.56 15.41
C LEU A 98 11.21 -2.72 15.99
N ARG A 99 10.57 -3.68 16.68
CA ARG A 99 11.23 -4.91 17.16
C ARG A 99 11.80 -5.71 15.99
N ASP A 100 11.01 -5.94 14.95
CA ASP A 100 11.44 -6.71 13.77
C ASP A 100 12.60 -6.02 13.04
N LEU A 101 12.51 -4.71 12.82
CA LEU A 101 13.59 -3.95 12.18
C LEU A 101 14.86 -3.92 13.03
N ARG A 102 14.75 -3.86 14.35
CA ARG A 102 15.92 -3.92 15.25
C ARG A 102 16.55 -5.30 15.28
N ALA A 103 15.76 -6.37 15.14
CA ALA A 103 16.29 -7.73 14.98
C ALA A 103 17.08 -7.87 13.67
N LEU A 104 16.60 -7.24 12.58
CA LEU A 104 17.28 -7.24 11.28
C LEU A 104 18.49 -6.29 11.23
N LEU A 105 18.46 -5.20 11.99
CA LEU A 105 19.46 -4.13 11.97
C LEU A 105 19.94 -3.80 13.41
N PRO A 106 20.58 -4.74 14.13
CA PRO A 106 20.84 -4.62 15.57
C PRO A 106 21.81 -3.48 15.94
N GLU A 107 22.67 -3.08 15.00
CA GLU A 107 23.64 -1.99 15.21
C GLU A 107 23.14 -0.64 14.68
N ALA A 108 21.97 -0.59 14.05
CA ALA A 108 21.44 0.64 13.48
C ALA A 108 20.71 1.48 14.54
N GLN A 109 20.84 2.80 14.40
CA GLN A 109 20.01 3.75 15.10
C GLN A 109 18.74 4.02 14.28
N LEU A 110 17.59 3.65 14.82
CA LEU A 110 16.30 3.81 14.15
C LEU A 110 15.69 5.20 14.44
N TYR A 111 15.12 5.81 13.41
CA TYR A 111 14.36 7.06 13.45
C TYR A 111 12.97 6.79 12.90
N PHE A 112 11.97 6.61 13.74
CA PHE A 112 10.59 6.42 13.32
C PHE A 112 9.98 7.75 12.86
N ILE A 113 9.52 7.80 11.61
CA ILE A 113 8.99 8.98 10.94
C ILE A 113 7.49 8.82 10.81
N THR A 114 6.72 9.73 11.41
CA THR A 114 5.26 9.69 11.37
C THR A 114 4.66 11.09 11.34
N GLY A 115 3.39 11.19 10.93
CA GLY A 115 2.64 12.44 11.00
C GLY A 115 2.52 12.94 12.44
N ALA A 116 2.58 14.26 12.60
CA ALA A 116 2.37 14.94 13.87
C ALA A 116 1.03 14.54 14.53
N ASP A 117 -0.05 14.45 13.74
CA ASP A 117 -1.37 13.97 14.16
C ASP A 117 -1.35 12.56 14.74
N ALA A 118 -0.63 11.64 14.11
CA ALA A 118 -0.47 10.28 14.62
C ALA A 118 0.35 10.28 15.93
N LEU A 119 1.38 11.12 16.03
CA LEU A 119 2.23 11.24 17.20
C LEU A 119 1.46 11.78 18.43
N GLU A 120 0.48 12.66 18.27
CA GLU A 120 -0.36 13.13 19.38
C GLU A 120 -1.16 11.99 20.04
N SER A 121 -1.41 10.92 19.29
CA SER A 121 -2.09 9.73 19.80
C SER A 121 -1.13 8.67 20.36
N ILE A 122 0.18 8.91 20.42
CA ILE A 122 1.18 7.86 20.70
C ILE A 122 0.96 7.14 22.03
N LEU A 123 0.45 7.82 23.06
CA LEU A 123 0.14 7.20 24.36
C LEU A 123 -1.02 6.18 24.29
N SER A 124 -1.81 6.20 23.22
CA SER A 124 -2.83 5.19 22.95
C SER A 124 -2.28 3.96 22.21
N TRP A 125 -1.02 4.01 21.76
CA TRP A 125 -0.42 2.90 21.01
C TRP A 125 -0.05 1.78 21.96
N GLN A 126 -0.13 0.56 21.44
CA GLN A 126 0.29 -0.62 22.20
C GLN A 126 1.78 -0.52 22.57
N ASP A 127 2.08 -0.80 23.83
CA ASP A 127 3.42 -0.77 24.42
C ASP A 127 4.18 0.54 24.14
N TRP A 128 3.48 1.69 24.21
CA TRP A 128 4.04 2.99 23.82
C TRP A 128 5.33 3.36 24.57
N GLU A 129 5.49 2.93 25.82
CA GLU A 129 6.69 3.20 26.63
C GLU A 129 7.94 2.55 26.00
N GLU A 130 7.79 1.36 25.40
CA GLU A 130 8.89 0.64 24.77
C GLU A 130 9.36 1.32 23.48
N LEU A 131 8.45 2.00 22.78
CA LEU A 131 8.73 2.66 21.51
C LEU A 131 9.94 3.58 21.59
N PHE A 132 10.01 4.42 22.64
CA PHE A 132 11.10 5.36 22.84
C PHE A 132 12.44 4.69 23.17
N GLY A 133 12.42 3.44 23.65
CA GLY A 133 13.62 2.61 23.79
C GLY A 133 14.05 1.94 22.48
N LEU A 134 13.13 1.79 21.53
CA LEU A 134 13.36 1.13 20.24
C LEU A 134 13.88 2.08 19.17
N ALA A 135 13.41 3.32 19.13
CA ALA A 135 13.76 4.31 18.11
C ALA A 135 13.66 5.75 18.63
N ARG A 136 14.31 6.67 17.90
CA ARG A 136 14.01 8.11 17.99
C ARG A 136 12.76 8.40 17.17
N PHE A 137 11.96 9.37 17.59
CA PHE A 137 10.72 9.74 16.93
C PHE A 137 10.87 11.07 16.20
N VAL A 138 10.35 11.12 14.97
CA VAL A 138 10.31 12.32 14.15
C VAL A 138 8.86 12.54 13.72
N GLY A 139 8.19 13.46 14.40
CA GLY A 139 6.86 13.94 14.02
C GLY A 139 6.96 14.98 12.92
N VAL A 140 6.34 14.71 11.77
CA VAL A 140 6.32 15.65 10.64
C VAL A 140 4.96 16.34 10.53
N SER A 141 4.96 17.66 10.44
CA SER A 141 3.74 18.47 10.38
C SER A 141 3.72 19.38 9.14
N ARG A 142 2.52 19.78 8.70
CA ARG A 142 2.36 20.81 7.67
C ARG A 142 2.56 22.21 8.28
N PRO A 143 2.92 23.22 7.46
CA PRO A 143 3.00 24.60 7.95
C PRO A 143 1.74 25.08 8.65
N GLY A 144 1.94 25.70 9.80
CA GLY A 144 0.86 26.22 10.64
C GLY A 144 0.12 25.14 11.45
N TYR A 145 0.62 23.91 11.49
CA TYR A 145 0.17 22.90 12.45
C TYR A 145 1.05 22.96 13.70
N GLU A 146 0.49 23.48 14.79
CA GLU A 146 1.12 23.41 16.11
C GLU A 146 0.80 22.07 16.73
N LEU A 147 1.83 21.26 16.99
CA LEU A 147 1.67 20.01 17.71
C LEU A 147 1.76 20.27 19.21
N ASP A 148 0.72 19.88 19.94
CA ASP A 148 0.73 19.90 21.39
C ASP A 148 1.34 18.60 21.95
N ALA A 149 2.68 18.58 22.07
CA ALA A 149 3.41 17.49 22.74
C ALA A 149 3.45 17.64 24.27
N THR A 150 2.72 18.59 24.88
CA THR A 150 2.83 18.81 26.34
C THR A 150 2.41 17.58 27.14
N HIS A 151 1.45 16.80 26.63
CA HIS A 151 1.04 15.53 27.23
C HIS A 151 2.15 14.46 27.22
N LEU A 152 3.17 14.59 26.37
CA LEU A 152 4.35 13.71 26.35
C LEU A 152 5.48 14.20 27.25
N ALA A 153 5.46 15.48 27.67
CA ALA A 153 6.58 16.11 28.36
C ALA A 153 7.01 15.31 29.61
N HIS A 154 6.05 14.93 30.46
CA HIS A 154 6.32 14.15 31.67
C HIS A 154 6.97 12.79 31.38
N HIS A 155 6.58 12.14 30.28
CA HIS A 155 7.11 10.83 29.89
C HIS A 155 8.48 10.91 29.22
N LEU A 156 8.83 12.07 28.67
CA LEU A 156 10.12 12.33 28.02
C LEU A 156 11.17 12.93 28.96
N GLU A 157 10.80 13.39 30.17
CA GLU A 157 11.70 14.00 31.15
C GLU A 157 12.92 13.12 31.50
N ALA A 158 12.71 11.80 31.63
CA ALA A 158 13.75 10.84 31.94
C ALA A 158 14.50 10.32 30.70
N MET A 159 14.07 10.71 29.49
CA MET A 159 14.61 10.23 28.23
C MET A 159 15.67 11.20 27.68
N PRO A 160 16.58 10.73 26.80
CA PRO A 160 17.50 11.63 26.09
C PRO A 160 16.74 12.76 25.37
N ALA A 161 17.29 13.97 25.39
CA ALA A 161 16.66 15.14 24.77
C ALA A 161 16.45 15.01 23.24
N ASP A 162 17.12 14.06 22.60
CA ASP A 162 17.00 13.74 21.17
C ASP A 162 16.12 12.50 20.89
N THR A 163 15.26 12.14 21.84
CA THR A 163 14.28 11.05 21.69
C THR A 163 13.14 11.42 20.76
N LEU A 164 12.70 12.69 20.78
CA LEU A 164 11.60 13.18 19.95
C LEU A 164 12.00 14.47 19.24
N HIS A 165 11.70 14.54 17.94
CA HIS A 165 11.90 15.71 17.11
C HIS A 165 10.63 16.05 16.34
N LEU A 166 10.36 17.34 16.20
CA LEU A 166 9.26 17.86 15.39
C LEU A 166 9.82 18.64 14.21
N LEU A 167 9.36 18.32 13.00
CA LEU A 167 9.77 18.97 11.77
C LEU A 167 8.57 19.44 10.97
N GLU A 168 8.56 20.71 10.63
CA GLU A 168 7.59 21.28 9.71
C GLU A 168 8.05 21.04 8.25
N ILE A 169 7.21 20.39 7.45
CA ILE A 169 7.46 20.03 6.06
C ILE A 169 6.39 20.66 5.15
N PRO A 170 6.73 21.65 4.29
CA PRO A 170 5.77 22.36 3.44
C PRO A 170 4.87 21.47 2.56
N ALA A 171 5.39 20.35 2.07
CA ALA A 171 4.69 19.48 1.13
C ALA A 171 3.58 18.59 1.77
N LEU A 172 3.40 18.62 3.10
CA LEU A 172 2.39 17.81 3.80
C LEU A 172 0.94 18.29 3.63
N ALA A 173 0.67 19.26 2.76
CA ALA A 173 -0.70 19.63 2.39
C ALA A 173 -1.41 18.55 1.54
N ILE A 174 -0.66 17.63 0.91
CA ILE A 174 -1.21 16.51 0.13
C ILE A 174 -1.61 15.38 1.10
N SER A 175 -2.84 14.89 0.99
CA SER A 175 -3.31 13.74 1.78
C SER A 175 -3.76 12.58 0.90
N SER A 176 -3.58 11.35 1.42
CA SER A 176 -4.08 10.12 0.78
C SER A 176 -5.60 10.17 0.62
N THR A 177 -6.32 10.74 1.59
CA THR A 177 -7.78 10.89 1.54
C THR A 177 -8.22 11.75 0.35
N GLU A 178 -7.59 12.90 0.10
CA GLU A 178 -7.91 13.71 -1.09
C GLU A 178 -7.55 12.97 -2.38
N CYS A 179 -6.44 12.22 -2.41
CA CYS A 179 -6.09 11.40 -3.57
C CYS A 179 -7.17 10.35 -3.88
N ARG A 180 -7.69 9.65 -2.87
CA ARG A 180 -8.80 8.69 -3.02
C ARG A 180 -10.08 9.38 -3.47
N THR A 181 -10.44 10.53 -2.87
CA THR A 181 -11.62 11.32 -3.26
C THR A 181 -11.55 11.76 -4.72
N ARG A 182 -10.39 12.24 -5.18
CA ARG A 182 -10.20 12.64 -6.58
C ARG A 182 -10.34 11.47 -7.52
N ALA A 183 -9.69 10.34 -7.22
CA ALA A 183 -9.76 9.14 -8.04
C ALA A 183 -11.20 8.59 -8.13
N LEU A 184 -11.95 8.62 -7.02
CA LEU A 184 -13.37 8.26 -6.97
C LEU A 184 -14.23 9.16 -7.87
N GLN A 185 -13.95 10.46 -7.87
CA GLN A 185 -14.64 11.46 -8.68
C GLN A 185 -14.16 11.53 -10.15
N GLY A 186 -13.23 10.65 -10.56
CA GLY A 186 -12.62 10.70 -11.89
C GLY A 186 -11.74 11.93 -12.14
N ARG A 187 -11.37 12.66 -11.07
CA ARG A 187 -10.45 13.82 -11.12
C ARG A 187 -9.00 13.33 -11.16
N PRO A 188 -8.10 14.06 -11.82
CA PRO A 188 -6.69 13.67 -11.93
C PRO A 188 -5.97 13.72 -10.58
N VAL A 189 -5.08 12.76 -10.34
CA VAL A 189 -4.12 12.70 -9.22
C VAL A 189 -2.68 12.97 -9.65
N TRP A 190 -2.48 13.42 -10.90
CA TRP A 190 -1.19 13.85 -11.44
C TRP A 190 -0.52 14.88 -10.53
N TYR A 191 0.79 14.74 -10.34
CA TYR A 191 1.63 15.58 -9.48
C TYR A 191 1.32 15.55 -7.98
N LEU A 192 0.25 14.86 -7.55
CA LEU A 192 0.00 14.56 -6.13
C LEU A 192 0.72 13.26 -5.72
N VAL A 193 0.79 12.31 -6.64
CA VAL A 193 1.52 11.04 -6.50
C VAL A 193 2.51 10.89 -7.66
N PRO A 194 3.56 10.05 -7.53
CA PRO A 194 4.46 9.76 -8.65
C PRO A 194 3.72 9.17 -9.85
N ASP A 195 4.19 9.45 -11.07
CA ASP A 195 3.53 9.03 -12.32
C ASP A 195 3.30 7.52 -12.38
N GLY A 196 4.26 6.71 -11.91
CA GLY A 196 4.10 5.27 -11.84
C GLY A 196 2.92 4.84 -10.94
N VAL A 197 2.68 5.57 -9.84
CA VAL A 197 1.55 5.36 -8.93
C VAL A 197 0.25 5.81 -9.59
N VAL A 198 0.23 6.91 -10.33
CA VAL A 198 -0.94 7.33 -11.13
C VAL A 198 -1.37 6.20 -12.07
N GLN A 199 -0.40 5.64 -12.81
CA GLN A 199 -0.64 4.53 -13.73
C GLN A 199 -1.10 3.27 -13.01
N TYR A 200 -0.52 2.97 -11.85
CA TYR A 200 -0.91 1.82 -11.04
C TYR A 200 -2.38 1.90 -10.58
N ILE A 201 -2.76 3.04 -9.99
CA ILE A 201 -4.15 3.33 -9.57
C ILE A 201 -5.11 3.14 -10.75
N ALA A 202 -4.77 3.69 -11.92
CA ALA A 202 -5.61 3.60 -13.11
C ALA A 202 -5.76 2.16 -13.62
N LYS A 203 -4.66 1.39 -13.71
CA LYS A 203 -4.63 0.01 -14.21
C LYS A 203 -5.36 -0.96 -13.28
N ARG A 204 -5.19 -0.79 -11.97
CA ARG A 204 -5.85 -1.61 -10.93
C ARG A 204 -7.26 -1.14 -10.59
N LYS A 205 -7.69 0.01 -11.13
CA LYS A 205 -9.00 0.65 -10.87
C LYS A 205 -9.22 0.94 -9.39
N LEU A 206 -8.15 1.22 -8.64
CA LEU A 206 -8.24 1.55 -7.23
C LEU A 206 -9.06 2.83 -7.02
N TYR A 207 -9.77 2.89 -5.89
CA TYR A 207 -10.58 4.03 -5.45
C TYR A 207 -11.76 4.41 -6.35
N ARG A 208 -12.11 3.60 -7.34
CA ARG A 208 -13.29 3.84 -8.17
C ARG A 208 -14.52 3.21 -7.54
N ALA A 209 -15.66 3.87 -7.66
CA ALA A 209 -16.93 3.23 -7.35
C ALA A 209 -17.09 1.98 -8.22
N PRO A 210 -17.62 0.87 -7.69
CA PRO A 210 -18.09 -0.24 -8.51
C PRO A 210 -19.00 0.36 -9.58
N ARG A 211 -18.73 0.06 -10.85
CA ARG A 211 -19.70 0.39 -11.89
C ARG A 211 -20.99 -0.31 -11.49
N ALA A 212 -22.05 0.46 -11.20
CA ALA A 212 -23.39 -0.09 -11.22
C ALA A 212 -23.51 -0.83 -12.56
N SER A 213 -23.81 -2.12 -12.51
CA SER A 213 -24.23 -2.84 -13.70
C SER A 213 -25.38 -2.03 -14.28
N SER A 214 -25.15 -1.39 -15.43
CA SER A 214 -26.25 -0.82 -16.17
C SER A 214 -27.26 -1.95 -16.35
N PRO A 215 -28.55 -1.77 -16.01
CA PRO A 215 -29.57 -2.70 -16.45
C PRO A 215 -29.36 -2.83 -17.94
N GLY A 216 -29.16 -4.06 -18.43
CA GLY A 216 -28.89 -4.30 -19.83
C GLY A 216 -29.88 -3.48 -20.65
N VAL A 217 -29.38 -2.54 -21.45
CA VAL A 217 -30.21 -1.85 -22.41
C VAL A 217 -30.61 -2.94 -23.39
N SER A 218 -31.76 -3.56 -23.14
CA SER A 218 -32.42 -4.38 -24.14
C SER A 218 -32.63 -3.47 -25.32
N ALA A 219 -32.02 -3.82 -26.45
CA ALA A 219 -32.23 -3.09 -27.69
C ALA A 219 -33.74 -2.93 -27.91
N PRO A 220 -34.24 -1.74 -28.26
CA PRO A 220 -35.64 -1.57 -28.56
C PRO A 220 -35.99 -2.54 -29.69
N ALA A 221 -36.95 -3.43 -29.45
CA ALA A 221 -37.47 -4.31 -30.47
C ALA A 221 -38.00 -3.43 -31.61
N LEU A 222 -37.40 -3.56 -32.79
CA LEU A 222 -37.90 -2.94 -34.01
C LEU A 222 -39.33 -3.48 -34.26
N PRO A 223 -40.35 -2.62 -34.41
CA PRO A 223 -41.66 -3.08 -34.85
C PRO A 223 -41.55 -3.47 -36.33
N GLY A 224 -41.81 -4.75 -36.66
CA GLY A 224 -42.14 -5.14 -38.03
C GLY A 224 -41.29 -6.20 -38.73
N ALA A 225 -40.59 -7.08 -38.01
CA ALA A 225 -40.01 -8.27 -38.65
C ALA A 225 -41.03 -9.44 -38.62
N ASN A 226 -41.75 -9.62 -39.73
CA ASN A 226 -42.53 -10.82 -40.00
C ASN A 226 -41.63 -12.06 -39.85
N ARG A 227 -42.05 -13.03 -39.02
CA ARG A 227 -41.48 -14.38 -39.04
C ARG A 227 -41.89 -15.06 -40.35
N PRO A 228 -40.97 -15.65 -41.12
CA PRO A 228 -41.38 -16.56 -42.18
C PRO A 228 -41.96 -17.83 -41.56
N GLU A 229 -43.12 -18.26 -42.07
CA GLU A 229 -43.72 -19.56 -41.79
C GLU A 229 -42.74 -20.69 -42.12
N ARG A 230 -42.63 -21.67 -41.21
CA ARG A 230 -41.92 -22.92 -41.48
C ARG A 230 -42.75 -23.74 -42.46
N LEU A 231 -42.18 -23.99 -43.64
CA LEU A 231 -42.65 -25.04 -44.54
C LEU A 231 -42.51 -26.41 -43.86
N PRO A 232 -43.45 -27.35 -44.07
CA PRO A 232 -43.34 -28.70 -43.55
C PRO A 232 -42.26 -29.48 -44.31
N PRO A 233 -41.63 -30.50 -43.69
CA PRO A 233 -40.55 -31.26 -44.31
C PRO A 233 -41.07 -32.20 -45.41
N GLU A 234 -40.37 -32.24 -46.55
CA GLU A 234 -40.57 -33.21 -47.63
C GLU A 234 -40.08 -34.61 -47.20
N GLU A 235 -40.87 -35.63 -47.56
CA GLU A 235 -40.51 -37.05 -47.41
C GLU A 235 -39.46 -37.46 -48.46
N ILE A 236 -38.38 -38.11 -48.01
CA ILE A 236 -37.34 -38.69 -48.88
C ILE A 236 -37.60 -40.21 -48.99
N PRO A 237 -37.65 -40.80 -50.20
CA PRO A 237 -37.86 -42.24 -50.37
C PRO A 237 -36.57 -43.04 -50.09
N PRO A 238 -36.67 -44.35 -49.78
CA PRO A 238 -35.53 -45.12 -49.27
C PRO A 238 -34.64 -45.66 -50.39
N GLY A 239 -33.33 -45.61 -50.16
CA GLY A 239 -32.30 -46.19 -51.01
C GLY A 239 -31.07 -46.63 -50.20
N GLU A 240 -31.13 -47.89 -49.77
CA GLU A 240 -30.09 -48.90 -49.51
C GLU A 240 -28.59 -48.53 -49.30
N LEU A 241 -28.06 -49.07 -48.17
CA LEU A 241 -26.77 -49.77 -47.96
C LEU A 241 -25.47 -48.93 -48.18
N GLN A 242 -24.40 -48.98 -47.38
CA GLN A 242 -23.75 -50.08 -46.66
C GLN A 242 -22.51 -49.55 -45.92
N GLY A 243 -22.15 -50.15 -44.77
CA GLY A 243 -20.79 -50.19 -44.17
C GLY A 243 -20.25 -48.88 -43.58
N ASP A 244 -19.47 -48.84 -42.51
CA ASP A 244 -18.78 -49.89 -41.77
C ASP A 244 -18.36 -49.32 -40.39
N THR A 245 -18.13 -50.26 -39.48
CA THR A 245 -17.41 -50.26 -38.19
C THR A 245 -16.16 -49.33 -38.13
N ASP A 246 -15.51 -48.95 -37.03
CA ASP A 246 -15.47 -49.31 -35.61
C ASP A 246 -14.53 -48.32 -34.86
N GLY A 247 -14.51 -48.40 -33.53
CA GLY A 247 -13.30 -48.23 -32.68
C GLY A 247 -12.82 -46.81 -32.35
N SER A 248 -13.02 -46.27 -31.14
CA SER A 248 -12.34 -46.58 -29.85
C SER A 248 -10.85 -46.20 -29.78
N GLY A 249 -10.46 -45.44 -28.75
CA GLY A 249 -9.18 -45.72 -28.07
C GLY A 249 -8.30 -44.56 -27.62
N ARG A 250 -8.39 -44.27 -26.31
CA ARG A 250 -7.30 -44.11 -25.33
C ARG A 250 -6.51 -42.80 -25.18
N ALA A 251 -6.54 -42.36 -23.91
CA ALA A 251 -5.58 -41.56 -23.18
C ALA A 251 -4.37 -42.37 -22.67
N LEU A 252 -3.22 -41.70 -22.47
CA LEU A 252 -2.11 -41.93 -21.51
C LEU A 252 -1.44 -40.55 -21.30
N GLY A 253 -1.12 -40.04 -20.09
CA GLY A 253 0.00 -40.46 -19.21
C GLY A 253 1.33 -39.94 -19.80
N GLU A 254 2.26 -39.22 -19.17
CA GLU A 254 2.81 -39.24 -17.81
C GLU A 254 3.94 -38.18 -17.66
N GLN A 255 4.24 -37.79 -16.40
CA GLN A 255 5.56 -37.46 -15.78
C GLN A 255 6.45 -36.32 -16.37
N ALA A 256 6.82 -35.25 -15.63
CA ALA A 256 7.69 -35.12 -14.44
C ALA A 256 9.18 -35.46 -14.70
N VAL A 257 10.08 -34.44 -14.72
CA VAL A 257 11.48 -34.53 -14.24
C VAL A 257 11.97 -33.13 -13.80
N THR A 258 12.60 -33.13 -12.64
CA THR A 258 13.37 -32.09 -11.93
C THR A 258 14.75 -31.82 -12.53
N GLU A 259 15.23 -30.57 -12.40
CA GLU A 259 16.58 -30.20 -11.93
C GLU A 259 16.49 -28.85 -11.19
#